data_AF-A0AAJ4WAT4-F1
#
_entry.id   AF-A0AAJ4WAT4-F1
#
_cell.length_a   1.000
_cell.length_b   1.000
_cell.length_c   1.000
_cell.angle_alpha   90.00
_cell.angle_beta   90.00
_cell.angle_gamma   90.00
#
_symmetry.space_group_name_H-M   'P 1'
#
loop_
_entity.id
_entity.type
_entity.pdbx_description
1 polymer ?
#
loop_
_entity_poly.entity_id
_entity_poly.type
_entity_poly.pdbx_seq_one_letter_code
_entity_poly.pdbx_strand_id
1 'polypeptide(L)'
;MTIYQRPDEKILAESSKQDEVKPFPDISRGWGVAFDKTGGIPPMEWFNALGQRTDEAIRYLLQRGIAEWSKTEDYPAGALVSYNKDVWLAERNSKGIEPKANTVWKETALTIEQIKKLIPVNSVNGKTGSLVLNASDVGAVSKSGDTMSGELKTTNLDAHRIMVKNRAAISRFDGYDYYILFTNNNDPHGTWNSLRPIRLNWQSGQVTFNHGINTNSMLDNSTNIGRTNGSPMKSISSDDDILSLPIGAKFMCVQSGGYQLPISYGYIEKICNRDIGQGFGCMFYSYQSSRLWYGYKMNTDSRLVWKEIITTDNISRHIEKTTVGSIQLLPFRKNELPVGWYFTNGDKYSLTSVQGKALNSLSISFKTDWGIKVINNTINLPNLFHSDGRGVFLRSVDGISRQVGHIQDDAIRNINGVINNVSDGRGGSNVISSGAFKTTKAIKGHQNGTSGYTQVSELTFDASFTVPTAEENRPLNMGMTPAIYLGI
;
A
#
# COMPACT_ATOMS: atom_id res chain seq x y z
N MET A 1 -6.78 15.53 -92.80
CA MET A 1 -7.66 14.39 -93.13
C MET A 1 -8.62 14.87 -94.20
N THR A 2 -8.63 14.25 -95.38
CA THR A 2 -9.57 14.62 -96.45
C THR A 2 -10.97 14.23 -96.02
N ILE A 3 -11.90 15.19 -95.97
CA ILE A 3 -13.31 14.93 -95.65
C ILE A 3 -14.03 14.72 -96.98
N TYR A 4 -14.52 13.51 -97.20
CA TYR A 4 -15.28 13.19 -98.41
C TYR A 4 -16.69 13.75 -98.29
N GLN A 5 -17.19 14.33 -99.39
CA GLN A 5 -18.53 14.92 -99.43
C GLN A 5 -19.58 13.83 -99.62
N ARG A 6 -20.82 14.16 -99.27
CA ARG A 6 -21.97 13.28 -99.49
C ARG A 6 -22.13 12.99 -100.99
N PRO A 7 -22.42 11.74 -101.39
CA PRO A 7 -22.77 11.39 -102.77
C PRO A 7 -23.96 12.19 -103.29
N ASP A 8 -23.96 12.51 -104.57
CA ASP A 8 -25.00 13.31 -105.25
C ASP A 8 -26.30 12.54 -105.53
N GLU A 9 -26.47 11.34 -104.96
CA GLU A 9 -27.64 10.45 -105.05
C GLU A 9 -28.05 10.02 -106.47
N LYS A 10 -27.28 10.39 -107.50
CA LYS A 10 -27.55 9.97 -108.89
C LYS A 10 -27.20 8.50 -109.09
N ILE A 11 -28.02 7.73 -109.76
CA ILE A 11 -27.66 6.34 -110.10
C ILE A 11 -27.14 6.30 -111.54
N LEU A 12 -25.99 5.65 -111.75
CA LEU A 12 -25.42 5.49 -113.09
C LEU A 12 -26.41 4.70 -113.96
N ALA A 13 -26.75 5.23 -115.14
CA ALA A 13 -27.67 4.61 -116.10
C ALA A 13 -29.13 4.42 -115.63
N GLU A 14 -29.56 5.06 -114.55
CA GLU A 14 -30.95 4.97 -114.05
C GLU A 14 -32.02 5.39 -115.09
N SER A 15 -31.68 6.34 -115.96
CA SER A 15 -32.54 6.85 -117.02
C SER A 15 -32.10 6.40 -118.42
N SER A 16 -31.34 5.30 -118.54
CA SER A 16 -30.92 4.79 -119.84
C SER A 16 -32.13 4.27 -120.63
N LYS A 17 -32.44 4.89 -121.77
CA LYS A 17 -33.42 4.39 -122.75
C LYS A 17 -32.71 3.54 -123.80
N GLN A 18 -33.40 2.53 -124.33
CA GLN A 18 -32.91 1.73 -125.43
C GLN A 18 -32.71 2.63 -126.67
N ASP A 19 -31.49 2.64 -127.21
CA ASP A 19 -31.07 3.24 -128.50
C ASP A 19 -31.11 4.77 -128.66
N GLU A 20 -30.96 5.57 -127.58
CA GLU A 20 -30.86 7.03 -127.72
C GLU A 20 -29.50 7.61 -127.26
N VAL A 21 -28.99 8.55 -128.06
CA VAL A 21 -27.58 8.97 -128.20
C VAL A 21 -27.49 10.51 -128.06
N LYS A 22 -27.05 11.03 -126.89
CA LYS A 22 -26.84 12.49 -126.62
C LYS A 22 -25.79 12.72 -125.49
N PRO A 23 -25.11 13.89 -125.45
CA PRO A 23 -23.77 14.08 -124.87
C PRO A 23 -23.59 13.87 -123.35
N PHE A 24 -22.49 13.21 -122.97
CA PHE A 24 -21.91 13.11 -121.62
C PHE A 24 -21.30 14.47 -121.24
N PRO A 25 -21.43 14.95 -119.98
CA PRO A 25 -21.39 14.23 -118.69
C PRO A 25 -22.72 14.06 -117.92
N ASP A 26 -23.70 13.36 -118.51
CA ASP A 26 -24.95 13.02 -117.81
C ASP A 26 -24.87 11.63 -117.14
N ILE A 27 -24.64 11.61 -115.82
CA ILE A 27 -24.45 10.40 -115.00
C ILE A 27 -25.65 9.45 -115.10
N SER A 28 -26.89 9.94 -115.17
CA SER A 28 -28.07 9.08 -115.13
C SER A 28 -28.31 8.29 -116.41
N ARG A 29 -27.60 8.58 -117.52
CA ARG A 29 -27.80 7.89 -118.82
C ARG A 29 -26.79 6.78 -119.12
N GLY A 30 -25.71 6.68 -118.32
CA GLY A 30 -24.73 5.59 -118.42
C GLY A 30 -23.77 5.69 -119.61
N TRP A 31 -23.19 4.55 -120.01
CA TRP A 31 -22.18 4.45 -121.07
C TRP A 31 -22.70 4.66 -122.50
N GLY A 32 -24.01 4.85 -122.68
CA GLY A 32 -24.64 5.04 -124.00
C GLY A 32 -24.09 6.22 -124.81
N VAL A 33 -23.35 7.14 -124.17
CA VAL A 33 -22.71 8.29 -124.83
C VAL A 33 -21.29 8.02 -125.35
N ALA A 34 -20.68 6.89 -124.99
CA ALA A 34 -19.36 6.53 -125.50
C ALA A 34 -19.40 6.18 -126.99
N PHE A 35 -20.56 5.73 -127.51
CA PHE A 35 -20.74 5.34 -128.91
C PHE A 35 -20.54 6.48 -129.92
N ASP A 36 -21.04 7.67 -129.61
CA ASP A 36 -21.08 8.82 -130.52
C ASP A 36 -19.95 9.82 -130.30
N LYS A 37 -19.30 9.83 -129.13
CA LYS A 37 -18.12 10.69 -128.89
C LYS A 37 -16.78 10.00 -129.12
N THR A 38 -16.69 8.70 -128.82
CA THR A 38 -15.43 7.95 -128.83
C THR A 38 -15.54 6.61 -129.53
N GLY A 39 -16.56 6.41 -130.38
CA GLY A 39 -16.72 5.22 -131.21
C GLY A 39 -17.07 3.94 -130.46
N GLY A 40 -17.67 4.06 -129.27
CA GLY A 40 -18.16 2.93 -128.46
C GLY A 40 -17.19 2.51 -127.35
N ILE A 41 -16.01 3.12 -127.30
CA ILE A 41 -14.98 2.84 -126.30
C ILE A 41 -14.86 4.06 -125.40
N PRO A 42 -15.28 3.99 -124.12
CA PRO A 42 -15.18 5.14 -123.24
C PRO A 42 -13.73 5.50 -122.93
N PRO A 43 -13.36 6.80 -122.91
CA PRO A 43 -12.03 7.23 -122.51
C PRO A 43 -11.69 6.84 -121.07
N MET A 44 -10.40 6.67 -120.80
CA MET A 44 -9.89 6.31 -119.48
C MET A 44 -10.28 7.35 -118.42
N GLU A 45 -10.39 8.64 -118.75
CA GLU A 45 -10.80 9.66 -117.79
C GLU A 45 -12.22 9.45 -117.26
N TRP A 46 -13.13 8.89 -118.08
CA TRP A 46 -14.51 8.64 -117.63
C TRP A 46 -14.57 7.43 -116.70
N PHE A 47 -13.77 6.41 -116.98
CA PHE A 47 -13.62 5.26 -116.09
C PHE A 47 -13.01 5.68 -114.75
N ASN A 48 -11.99 6.54 -114.78
CA ASN A 48 -11.38 7.11 -113.59
C ASN A 48 -12.38 7.98 -112.81
N ALA A 49 -13.20 8.81 -113.48
CA ALA A 49 -14.21 9.64 -112.82
C ALA A 49 -15.31 8.81 -112.14
N LEU A 50 -15.76 7.72 -112.77
CA LEU A 50 -16.74 6.81 -112.18
C LEU A 50 -16.16 6.01 -111.02
N GLY A 51 -14.92 5.54 -111.16
CA GLY A 51 -14.17 4.90 -110.07
C GLY A 51 -14.00 5.85 -108.89
N GLN A 52 -13.56 7.08 -109.15
CA GLN A 52 -13.41 8.13 -108.15
C GLN A 52 -14.74 8.43 -107.44
N ARG A 53 -15.83 8.62 -108.18
CA ARG A 53 -17.17 8.86 -107.60
C ARG A 53 -17.60 7.71 -106.66
N THR A 54 -17.34 6.47 -107.06
CA THR A 54 -17.67 5.27 -106.26
C THR A 54 -16.80 5.19 -105.01
N ASP A 55 -15.48 5.39 -105.16
CA ASP A 55 -14.54 5.37 -104.04
C ASP A 55 -14.81 6.51 -103.05
N GLU A 56 -15.10 7.72 -103.52
CA GLU A 56 -15.46 8.86 -102.67
C GLU A 56 -16.74 8.59 -101.89
N ALA A 57 -17.74 7.95 -102.50
CA ALA A 57 -18.98 7.55 -101.82
C ALA A 57 -18.73 6.49 -100.73
N ILE A 58 -17.89 5.48 -101.02
CA ILE A 58 -17.50 4.45 -100.04
C ILE A 58 -16.70 5.10 -98.90
N ARG A 59 -15.74 5.98 -99.23
CA ARG A 59 -14.93 6.69 -98.23
C ARG A 59 -15.77 7.60 -97.35
N TYR A 60 -16.78 8.28 -97.90
CA TYR A 60 -17.75 9.07 -97.14
C TYR A 60 -18.48 8.19 -96.11
N LEU A 61 -19.01 7.03 -96.52
CA LEU A 61 -19.69 6.11 -95.61
C LEU A 61 -18.75 5.55 -94.54
N LEU A 62 -17.51 5.19 -94.90
CA LEU A 62 -16.51 4.71 -93.94
C LEU A 62 -16.13 5.77 -92.90
N GLN A 63 -16.10 7.06 -93.27
CA GLN A 63 -15.81 8.15 -92.34
C GLN A 63 -16.96 8.44 -91.38
N ARG A 64 -18.21 8.24 -91.81
CA ARG A 64 -19.41 8.59 -91.04
C ARG A 64 -20.02 7.40 -90.29
N GLY A 65 -19.77 6.17 -90.75
CA GLY A 65 -20.35 4.92 -90.23
C GLY A 65 -21.81 4.71 -90.64
N ILE A 66 -22.64 5.75 -90.57
CA ILE A 66 -24.07 5.75 -90.94
C ILE A 66 -24.31 6.88 -91.93
N ALA A 67 -25.13 6.64 -92.97
CA ALA A 67 -25.47 7.64 -93.97
C ALA A 67 -26.28 8.81 -93.36
N GLU A 68 -26.03 10.03 -93.83
CA GLU A 68 -26.86 11.19 -93.48
C GLU A 68 -28.25 11.08 -94.14
N TRP A 69 -29.28 11.54 -93.43
CA TRP A 69 -30.65 11.59 -93.94
C TRP A 69 -30.76 12.48 -95.18
N SER A 70 -31.55 12.04 -96.15
CA SER A 70 -31.90 12.75 -97.37
C SER A 70 -33.37 13.11 -97.41
N LYS A 71 -33.68 14.28 -97.97
CA LYS A 71 -35.06 14.62 -98.30
C LYS A 71 -35.56 13.85 -99.54
N THR A 72 -34.65 13.42 -100.41
CA THR A 72 -34.95 12.81 -101.72
C THR A 72 -34.99 11.28 -101.69
N GLU A 73 -34.36 10.66 -100.69
CA GLU A 73 -34.27 9.20 -100.54
C GLU A 73 -35.51 8.58 -99.87
N ASP A 74 -35.80 7.33 -100.24
CA ASP A 74 -36.84 6.50 -99.62
C ASP A 74 -36.22 5.61 -98.53
N TYR A 75 -36.67 5.76 -97.28
CA TYR A 75 -36.20 4.99 -96.14
C TYR A 75 -37.23 3.92 -95.74
N PRO A 76 -36.94 2.61 -95.84
CA PRO A 76 -37.83 1.58 -95.33
C PRO A 76 -37.85 1.54 -93.79
N ALA A 77 -38.90 0.96 -93.22
CA ALA A 77 -38.95 0.66 -91.79
C ALA A 77 -37.72 -0.19 -91.38
N GLY A 78 -37.02 0.24 -90.34
CA GLY A 78 -35.75 -0.32 -89.88
C GLY A 78 -34.50 0.40 -90.38
N ALA A 79 -34.61 1.37 -91.31
CA ALA A 79 -33.46 2.13 -91.80
C ALA A 79 -32.86 3.04 -90.70
N LEU A 80 -31.54 3.17 -90.70
CA LEU A 80 -30.80 4.06 -89.80
C LEU A 80 -30.15 5.20 -90.58
N VAL A 81 -30.32 6.42 -90.07
CA VAL A 81 -29.75 7.63 -90.67
C VAL A 81 -29.16 8.54 -89.59
N SER A 82 -28.19 9.36 -89.96
CA SER A 82 -27.75 10.49 -89.14
C SER A 82 -28.43 11.79 -89.57
N TYR A 83 -28.91 12.58 -88.62
CA TYR A 83 -29.46 13.92 -88.89
C TYR A 83 -29.21 14.83 -87.68
N ASN A 84 -28.72 16.04 -87.92
CA ASN A 84 -28.37 17.02 -86.89
C ASN A 84 -27.46 16.50 -85.76
N LYS A 85 -26.52 15.60 -86.09
CA LYS A 85 -25.57 14.92 -85.19
C LYS A 85 -26.16 13.79 -84.33
N ASP A 86 -27.45 13.52 -84.45
CA ASP A 86 -28.11 12.39 -83.80
C ASP A 86 -28.29 11.23 -84.79
N VAL A 87 -28.57 10.03 -84.27
CA VAL A 87 -28.88 8.83 -85.06
C VAL A 87 -30.35 8.50 -84.90
N TRP A 88 -31.01 8.21 -86.02
CA TRP A 88 -32.45 8.00 -86.08
C TRP A 88 -32.78 6.67 -86.74
N LEU A 89 -33.70 5.93 -86.13
CA LEU A 89 -34.30 4.72 -86.67
C LEU A 89 -35.65 5.07 -87.29
N ALA A 90 -35.86 4.66 -88.54
CA ALA A 90 -37.18 4.70 -89.18
C ALA A 90 -38.05 3.58 -88.59
N GLU A 91 -39.11 3.90 -87.85
CA GLU A 91 -40.09 2.90 -87.38
C GLU A 91 -41.09 2.53 -88.48
N ARG A 92 -41.17 3.34 -89.55
CA ARG A 92 -42.05 3.14 -90.71
C ARG A 92 -41.36 3.61 -92.00
N ASN A 93 -41.87 3.17 -93.16
CA ASN A 93 -41.40 3.70 -94.44
C ASN A 93 -41.59 5.23 -94.50
N SER A 94 -40.57 5.95 -94.98
CA SER A 94 -40.48 7.40 -94.91
C SER A 94 -39.80 7.98 -96.15
N LYS A 95 -40.39 9.03 -96.73
CA LYS A 95 -39.77 9.84 -97.79
C LYS A 95 -39.95 11.31 -97.48
N GLY A 96 -38.86 12.09 -97.47
CA GLY A 96 -38.92 13.54 -97.29
C GLY A 96 -39.41 14.05 -95.93
N ILE A 97 -39.68 13.17 -94.96
CA ILE A 97 -40.02 13.54 -93.58
C ILE A 97 -38.72 13.62 -92.76
N GLU A 98 -38.41 14.81 -92.25
CA GLU A 98 -37.20 15.05 -91.45
C GLU A 98 -37.17 14.24 -90.14
N PRO A 99 -36.01 13.66 -89.76
CA PRO A 99 -35.84 12.98 -88.50
C PRO A 99 -35.95 13.93 -87.31
N LYS A 100 -36.95 13.66 -86.47
CA LYS A 100 -37.23 14.30 -85.18
C LYS A 100 -38.13 13.36 -84.40
N ALA A 101 -38.30 13.57 -83.10
CA ALA A 101 -39.23 12.79 -82.29
C ALA A 101 -40.66 12.88 -82.87
N ASN A 102 -41.09 11.84 -83.58
CA ASN A 102 -42.39 11.74 -84.22
C ASN A 102 -42.77 10.25 -84.40
N THR A 103 -43.85 9.96 -85.12
CA THR A 103 -44.37 8.59 -85.31
C THR A 103 -43.63 7.77 -86.37
N VAL A 104 -42.64 8.36 -87.05
CA VAL A 104 -41.87 7.76 -88.15
C VAL A 104 -40.41 7.57 -87.74
N TRP A 105 -39.84 8.51 -86.99
CA TRP A 105 -38.44 8.53 -86.59
C TRP A 105 -38.28 8.47 -85.07
N LYS A 106 -37.43 7.56 -84.63
CA LYS A 106 -37.06 7.38 -83.23
C LYS A 106 -35.57 7.60 -83.05
N GLU A 107 -35.20 8.52 -82.18
CA GLU A 107 -33.80 8.75 -81.81
C GLU A 107 -33.23 7.48 -81.17
N THR A 108 -32.04 7.08 -81.59
CA THR A 108 -31.37 5.86 -81.13
C THR A 108 -29.87 6.13 -80.94
N ALA A 109 -29.25 5.43 -79.98
CA ALA A 109 -27.91 5.67 -79.41
C ALA A 109 -27.80 6.88 -78.45
N LEU A 110 -26.97 6.73 -77.40
CA LEU A 110 -26.77 7.74 -76.35
C LEU A 110 -25.77 8.82 -76.82
N THR A 111 -26.12 10.09 -76.66
CA THR A 111 -25.23 11.24 -76.92
C THR A 111 -24.11 11.36 -75.87
N ILE A 112 -23.01 12.05 -76.20
CA ILE A 112 -21.89 12.32 -75.26
C ILE A 112 -22.38 13.03 -73.98
N GLU A 113 -23.38 13.92 -74.07
CA GLU A 113 -23.97 14.60 -72.91
C GLU A 113 -24.83 13.65 -72.04
N GLN A 114 -25.48 12.66 -72.65
CA GLN A 114 -26.18 11.61 -71.91
C GLN A 114 -25.20 10.64 -71.21
N ILE A 115 -24.00 10.43 -71.77
CA ILE A 115 -22.93 9.64 -71.14
C ILE A 115 -22.35 10.35 -69.89
N LYS A 116 -22.21 11.68 -69.92
CA LYS A 116 -21.72 12.46 -68.75
C LYS A 116 -22.67 12.41 -67.55
N LYS A 117 -23.99 12.32 -67.77
CA LYS A 117 -24.99 12.13 -66.68
C LYS A 117 -24.90 10.77 -65.99
N LEU A 118 -24.20 9.80 -66.59
CA LEU A 118 -23.97 8.48 -66.00
C LEU A 118 -22.71 8.42 -65.11
N ILE A 119 -21.98 9.53 -64.92
CA ILE A 119 -20.74 9.60 -64.12
C ILE A 119 -20.68 10.95 -63.36
N PRO A 120 -21.35 11.14 -62.18
CA PRO A 120 -20.74 10.85 -60.86
C PRO A 120 -21.76 10.36 -59.79
N VAL A 121 -21.28 10.05 -58.57
CA VAL A 121 -22.02 9.44 -57.44
C VAL A 121 -23.44 10.02 -57.25
N ASN A 122 -24.47 9.20 -57.50
CA ASN A 122 -25.89 9.61 -57.50
C ASN A 122 -26.47 9.85 -56.10
N SER A 123 -25.95 9.19 -55.07
CA SER A 123 -26.38 9.37 -53.68
C SER A 123 -25.29 8.97 -52.70
N VAL A 124 -25.27 9.61 -51.54
CA VAL A 124 -24.54 9.14 -50.36
C VAL A 124 -25.58 8.87 -49.28
N ASN A 125 -25.66 7.62 -48.84
CA ASN A 125 -26.61 7.13 -47.83
C ASN A 125 -28.08 7.55 -48.09
N GLY A 126 -28.53 7.45 -49.35
CA GLY A 126 -29.93 7.68 -49.74
C GLY A 126 -30.33 9.14 -50.02
N LYS A 127 -29.43 10.11 -49.85
CA LYS A 127 -29.70 11.52 -50.19
C LYS A 127 -29.20 11.86 -51.60
N THR A 128 -29.98 12.63 -52.37
CA THR A 128 -29.68 13.07 -53.75
C THR A 128 -29.68 14.60 -53.89
N GLY A 129 -29.02 15.17 -54.90
CA GLY A 129 -29.02 16.62 -55.17
C GLY A 129 -27.90 17.42 -54.48
N SER A 130 -28.16 18.68 -54.12
CA SER A 130 -27.21 19.53 -53.37
C SER A 130 -27.13 19.04 -51.92
N LEU A 131 -26.02 18.37 -51.58
CA LEU A 131 -25.94 17.52 -50.39
C LEU A 131 -25.22 18.23 -49.23
N VAL A 132 -25.95 18.58 -48.17
CA VAL A 132 -25.35 18.90 -46.86
C VAL A 132 -25.26 17.58 -46.08
N LEU A 133 -24.04 17.08 -45.93
CA LEU A 133 -23.75 15.83 -45.23
C LEU A 133 -23.48 16.10 -43.75
N ASN A 134 -24.18 15.37 -42.89
CA ASN A 134 -23.88 15.29 -41.47
C ASN A 134 -22.96 14.08 -41.19
N ALA A 135 -22.37 14.04 -39.99
CA ALA A 135 -21.44 12.97 -39.60
C ALA A 135 -22.05 11.56 -39.77
N SER A 136 -23.34 11.40 -39.48
CA SER A 136 -24.10 10.15 -39.67
C SER A 136 -24.19 9.69 -41.13
N ASP A 137 -24.19 10.62 -42.09
CA ASP A 137 -24.35 10.28 -43.52
C ASP A 137 -23.10 9.62 -44.10
N VAL A 138 -21.94 9.82 -43.45
CA VAL A 138 -20.63 9.37 -43.93
C VAL A 138 -19.89 8.48 -42.91
N GLY A 139 -20.56 8.09 -41.82
CA GLY A 139 -19.94 7.29 -40.75
C GLY A 139 -18.81 8.01 -40.00
N ALA A 140 -18.86 9.34 -39.93
CA ALA A 140 -17.91 10.16 -39.17
C ALA A 140 -18.40 10.37 -37.73
N VAL A 141 -17.48 10.76 -36.84
CA VAL A 141 -17.80 11.10 -35.45
C VAL A 141 -18.50 12.46 -35.37
N SER A 142 -19.62 12.55 -34.66
CA SER A 142 -20.38 13.78 -34.42
C SER A 142 -19.72 14.69 -33.38
N LYS A 143 -19.79 16.01 -33.62
CA LYS A 143 -19.36 17.04 -32.65
C LYS A 143 -20.23 17.10 -31.40
N SER A 144 -21.47 16.63 -31.48
CA SER A 144 -22.37 16.53 -30.33
C SER A 144 -22.10 15.29 -29.47
N GLY A 145 -21.12 14.46 -29.87
CA GLY A 145 -20.88 13.13 -29.30
C GLY A 145 -21.59 12.04 -30.10
N ASP A 146 -21.04 10.84 -30.02
CA ASP A 146 -21.56 9.59 -30.63
C ASP A 146 -21.44 8.43 -29.63
N THR A 147 -22.21 7.37 -29.88
CA THR A 147 -22.07 6.08 -29.20
C THR A 147 -21.38 5.11 -30.15
N MET A 148 -20.19 4.62 -29.78
CA MET A 148 -19.49 3.60 -30.55
C MET A 148 -20.16 2.23 -30.33
N SER A 149 -20.61 1.58 -31.41
CA SER A 149 -21.13 0.19 -31.36
C SER A 149 -20.02 -0.88 -31.42
N GLY A 150 -18.76 -0.45 -31.54
CA GLY A 150 -17.57 -1.28 -31.54
C GLY A 150 -16.38 -0.61 -30.85
N GLU A 151 -15.22 -1.27 -30.87
CA GLU A 151 -14.00 -0.78 -30.20
C GLU A 151 -13.42 0.46 -30.90
N LEU A 152 -13.07 1.48 -30.12
CA LEU A 152 -12.24 2.59 -30.59
C LEU A 152 -10.76 2.16 -30.58
N LYS A 153 -10.20 1.96 -31.77
CA LYS A 153 -8.78 1.57 -31.95
C LYS A 153 -7.96 2.74 -32.44
N THR A 154 -6.75 2.86 -31.90
CA THR A 154 -5.80 3.91 -32.26
C THR A 154 -4.38 3.37 -32.17
N THR A 155 -3.52 3.82 -33.09
CA THR A 155 -2.08 3.52 -33.08
C THR A 155 -1.25 4.67 -32.49
N ASN A 156 -1.91 5.77 -32.12
CA ASN A 156 -1.25 6.92 -31.51
C ASN A 156 -1.06 6.71 -30.01
N LEU A 157 0.13 7.01 -29.52
CA LEU A 157 0.49 6.82 -28.10
C LEU A 157 -0.39 7.68 -27.16
N ASP A 158 -0.78 8.89 -27.59
CA ASP A 158 -1.50 9.91 -26.80
C ASP A 158 -2.95 10.13 -27.28
N ALA A 159 -3.60 9.08 -27.78
CA ALA A 159 -4.82 9.21 -28.58
C ALA A 159 -6.05 9.70 -27.82
N HIS A 160 -6.15 9.44 -26.51
CA HIS A 160 -7.31 9.81 -25.70
C HIS A 160 -6.97 10.96 -24.74
N ARG A 161 -7.66 12.08 -24.91
CA ARG A 161 -7.46 13.30 -24.14
C ARG A 161 -8.78 13.87 -23.64
N ILE A 162 -8.85 14.16 -22.34
CA ILE A 162 -9.98 14.87 -21.72
C ILE A 162 -9.52 16.29 -21.44
N MET A 163 -10.15 17.26 -22.10
CA MET A 163 -9.74 18.67 -22.07
C MET A 163 -10.75 19.52 -21.30
N VAL A 164 -10.22 20.45 -20.51
CA VAL A 164 -10.95 21.58 -19.94
C VAL A 164 -10.23 22.87 -20.35
N LYS A 165 -10.84 24.04 -20.11
CA LYS A 165 -10.38 25.35 -20.63
C LYS A 165 -8.86 25.58 -20.55
N ASN A 166 -8.21 25.22 -19.43
CA ASN A 166 -6.80 25.55 -19.19
C ASN A 166 -5.86 24.34 -19.04
N ARG A 167 -6.34 23.09 -19.17
CA ARG A 167 -5.50 21.88 -19.00
C ARG A 167 -6.17 20.64 -19.58
N ALA A 168 -5.41 19.58 -19.76
CA ALA A 168 -5.94 18.29 -20.16
C ALA A 168 -5.30 17.12 -19.40
N ALA A 169 -6.05 16.01 -19.32
CA ALA A 169 -5.55 14.70 -18.91
C ALA A 169 -5.40 13.81 -20.15
N ILE A 170 -4.30 13.06 -20.22
CA ILE A 170 -3.94 12.21 -21.35
C ILE A 170 -3.81 10.78 -20.85
N SER A 171 -4.48 9.86 -21.54
CA SER A 171 -4.25 8.42 -21.44
C SER A 171 -3.17 8.06 -22.46
N ARG A 172 -2.00 7.65 -21.98
CA ARG A 172 -0.85 7.32 -22.84
C ARG A 172 -0.43 5.88 -22.66
N PHE A 173 -0.16 5.18 -23.76
CA PHE A 173 0.55 3.90 -23.77
C PHE A 173 1.74 3.99 -24.72
N ASP A 174 2.97 3.81 -24.21
CA ASP A 174 4.20 3.92 -25.01
C ASP A 174 4.78 2.58 -25.46
N GLY A 175 4.06 1.48 -25.20
CA GLY A 175 4.51 0.11 -25.47
C GLY A 175 5.14 -0.61 -24.27
N TYR A 176 5.59 0.14 -23.25
CA TYR A 176 6.11 -0.42 -22.01
C TYR A 176 5.19 -0.13 -20.84
N ASP A 177 4.67 1.09 -20.77
CA ASP A 177 3.86 1.54 -19.65
C ASP A 177 2.64 2.33 -20.12
N TYR A 178 1.57 2.16 -19.35
CA TYR A 178 0.40 3.01 -19.43
C TYR A 178 0.47 4.10 -18.36
N TYR A 179 0.21 5.34 -18.76
CA TYR A 179 0.26 6.51 -17.90
C TYR A 179 -1.06 7.28 -17.91
N ILE A 180 -1.34 7.92 -16.77
CA ILE A 180 -2.24 9.07 -16.71
C ILE A 180 -1.36 10.32 -16.57
N LEU A 181 -1.38 11.16 -17.59
CA LEU A 181 -0.54 12.36 -17.69
C LEU A 181 -1.37 13.62 -17.70
N PHE A 182 -0.77 14.74 -17.30
CA PHE A 182 -1.42 16.06 -17.31
C PHE A 182 -0.59 17.05 -18.12
N THR A 183 -1.24 17.97 -18.82
CA THR A 183 -0.55 19.05 -19.52
C THR A 183 -0.06 20.15 -18.58
N ASN A 184 0.73 21.08 -19.11
CA ASN A 184 1.04 22.32 -18.41
C ASN A 184 -0.22 23.20 -18.26
N ASN A 185 -0.23 24.06 -17.24
CA ASN A 185 -1.34 25.00 -17.04
C ASN A 185 -1.38 26.03 -18.17
N ASN A 186 -2.58 26.35 -18.64
CA ASN A 186 -2.86 27.18 -19.82
C ASN A 186 -2.41 26.58 -21.16
N ASP A 187 -2.09 25.28 -21.19
CA ASP A 187 -1.73 24.57 -22.41
C ASP A 187 -2.50 23.23 -22.51
N PRO A 188 -3.81 23.26 -22.79
CA PRO A 188 -4.62 22.05 -22.88
C PRO A 188 -4.29 21.15 -24.08
N HIS A 189 -3.61 21.68 -25.09
CA HIS A 189 -3.29 20.95 -26.33
C HIS A 189 -1.82 20.50 -26.43
N GLY A 190 -0.94 21.02 -25.58
CA GLY A 190 0.47 20.68 -25.61
C GLY A 190 0.80 19.32 -24.99
N THR A 191 2.09 19.16 -24.72
CA THR A 191 2.67 17.96 -24.13
C THR A 191 2.35 17.87 -22.64
N TRP A 192 2.77 16.76 -22.01
CA TRP A 192 2.60 16.56 -20.58
C TRP A 192 3.68 17.25 -19.74
N ASN A 193 3.33 17.58 -18.50
CA ASN A 193 4.23 18.11 -17.49
C ASN A 193 5.07 16.98 -16.83
N SER A 194 5.80 17.26 -15.75
CA SER A 194 6.64 16.28 -15.06
C SER A 194 5.90 15.34 -14.10
N LEU A 195 4.60 15.53 -13.85
CA LEU A 195 3.83 14.73 -12.89
C LEU A 195 3.50 13.34 -13.45
N ARG A 196 3.72 12.31 -12.63
CA ARG A 196 3.42 10.90 -12.93
C ARG A 196 2.62 10.29 -11.78
N PRO A 197 1.36 10.69 -11.60
CA PRO A 197 0.55 10.22 -10.47
C PRO A 197 0.32 8.70 -10.50
N ILE A 198 0.15 8.10 -11.69
CA ILE A 198 -0.10 6.66 -11.88
C ILE A 198 0.65 6.17 -13.14
N ARG A 199 1.37 5.05 -13.00
CA ARG A 199 2.02 4.28 -14.07
C ARG A 199 1.67 2.80 -13.91
N LEU A 200 1.30 2.13 -15.00
CA LEU A 200 1.10 0.68 -15.04
C LEU A 200 2.10 0.07 -16.00
N ASN A 201 2.92 -0.85 -15.52
CA ASN A 201 3.89 -1.54 -16.36
C ASN A 201 3.25 -2.73 -17.08
N TRP A 202 3.39 -2.78 -18.41
CA TRP A 202 2.78 -3.83 -19.24
C TRP A 202 3.31 -5.22 -18.91
N GLN A 203 4.62 -5.37 -18.78
CA GLN A 203 5.26 -6.69 -18.62
C GLN A 203 5.01 -7.29 -17.23
N SER A 204 5.05 -6.48 -16.18
CA SER A 204 4.96 -6.95 -14.78
C SER A 204 3.57 -6.78 -14.16
N GLY A 205 2.69 -5.98 -14.75
CA GLY A 205 1.43 -5.57 -14.13
C GLY A 205 1.59 -4.61 -12.95
N GLN A 206 2.81 -4.15 -12.64
CA GLN A 206 3.06 -3.29 -11.50
C GLN A 206 2.39 -1.92 -11.67
N VAL A 207 1.58 -1.54 -10.68
CA VAL A 207 1.00 -0.18 -10.56
C VAL A 207 1.88 0.65 -9.64
N THR A 208 2.38 1.78 -10.14
CA THR A 208 3.22 2.71 -9.40
C THR A 208 2.52 4.05 -9.23
N PHE A 209 2.45 4.54 -7.99
CA PHE A 209 2.00 5.88 -7.65
C PHE A 209 3.19 6.73 -7.21
N ASN A 210 3.74 7.58 -8.08
CA ASN A 210 4.89 8.43 -7.73
C ASN A 210 4.51 9.69 -6.93
N HIS A 211 3.23 9.81 -6.55
CA HIS A 211 2.68 10.94 -5.80
C HIS A 211 1.84 10.40 -4.63
N GLY A 212 1.52 11.26 -3.67
CA GLY A 212 0.71 10.87 -2.50
C GLY A 212 -0.66 10.31 -2.90
N ILE A 213 -1.07 9.23 -2.22
CA ILE A 213 -2.39 8.62 -2.39
C ILE A 213 -3.23 8.99 -1.16
N ASN A 214 -4.38 9.64 -1.37
CA ASN A 214 -5.36 9.87 -0.32
C ASN A 214 -6.52 8.88 -0.52
N THR A 215 -6.62 7.87 0.35
CA THR A 215 -7.67 6.84 0.30
C THR A 215 -8.36 6.68 1.64
N ASN A 216 -9.63 6.29 1.63
CA ASN A 216 -10.36 5.93 2.84
C ASN A 216 -9.87 4.61 3.46
N SER A 217 -9.33 3.69 2.64
CA SER A 217 -8.64 2.47 3.08
C SER A 217 -7.73 1.92 1.98
N MET A 218 -6.67 1.21 2.37
CA MET A 218 -5.92 0.33 1.47
C MET A 218 -6.08 -1.08 2.03
N LEU A 219 -6.86 -1.91 1.35
CA LEU A 219 -7.20 -3.27 1.77
C LEU A 219 -6.41 -4.27 0.93
N ASP A 220 -5.66 -5.14 1.58
CA ASP A 220 -5.35 -6.45 1.01
C ASP A 220 -6.43 -7.45 1.46
N ASN A 221 -7.29 -7.88 0.53
CA ASN A 221 -8.39 -8.79 0.80
C ASN A 221 -7.93 -10.20 1.20
N SER A 222 -6.69 -10.57 0.85
CA SER A 222 -6.13 -11.89 1.17
C SER A 222 -5.53 -11.94 2.59
N THR A 223 -4.89 -10.86 3.03
CA THR A 223 -4.18 -10.82 4.31
C THR A 223 -4.89 -10.00 5.40
N ASN A 224 -5.92 -9.22 5.03
CA ASN A 224 -6.58 -8.22 5.89
C ASN A 224 -5.63 -7.16 6.48
N ILE A 225 -4.43 -7.00 5.90
CA ILE A 225 -3.47 -5.97 6.31
C ILE A 225 -3.98 -4.58 5.86
N GLY A 226 -3.94 -3.60 6.76
CA GLY A 226 -4.27 -2.20 6.46
C GLY A 226 -5.67 -1.70 6.87
N ARG A 227 -6.51 -2.52 7.52
CA ARG A 227 -7.82 -2.06 8.01
C ARG A 227 -7.70 -1.40 9.40
N THR A 228 -8.28 -0.20 9.54
CA THR A 228 -8.23 0.60 10.78
C THR A 228 -9.55 0.65 11.55
N ASN A 229 -10.67 0.12 11.04
CA ASN A 229 -11.96 0.16 11.75
C ASN A 229 -12.85 -1.10 11.53
N GLY A 230 -13.54 -1.51 12.60
CA GLY A 230 -14.77 -2.33 12.56
C GLY A 230 -14.66 -3.86 12.61
N SER A 231 -13.55 -4.42 13.13
CA SER A 231 -13.25 -5.87 13.23
C SER A 231 -12.83 -6.59 11.94
N PRO A 232 -11.54 -6.46 11.58
CA PRO A 232 -10.77 -7.43 10.83
C PRO A 232 -9.57 -7.86 11.67
N MET A 233 -9.79 -8.78 12.59
CA MET A 233 -8.69 -9.42 13.29
C MET A 233 -8.23 -10.59 12.43
N LYS A 234 -6.92 -10.70 12.19
CA LYS A 234 -6.41 -11.97 11.70
C LYS A 234 -6.52 -12.99 12.83
N SER A 235 -7.38 -13.99 12.65
CA SER A 235 -7.40 -15.16 13.52
C SER A 235 -6.10 -15.92 13.33
N ILE A 236 -5.35 -16.11 14.41
CA ILE A 236 -4.12 -16.90 14.41
C ILE A 236 -4.48 -18.27 14.98
N SER A 237 -4.46 -19.29 14.11
CA SER A 237 -4.70 -20.68 14.48
C SER A 237 -3.44 -21.55 14.34
N SER A 238 -2.37 -21.00 13.77
CA SER A 238 -1.08 -21.69 13.62
C SER A 238 0.09 -20.71 13.55
N ASP A 239 1.32 -21.22 13.68
CA ASP A 239 2.54 -20.43 13.41
C ASP A 239 2.54 -19.88 11.98
N ASP A 240 2.05 -20.67 11.01
CA ASP A 240 2.11 -20.34 9.58
C ASP A 240 1.31 -19.10 9.23
N ASP A 241 0.26 -18.78 10.01
CA ASP A 241 -0.49 -17.53 9.90
C ASP A 241 0.39 -16.29 10.13
N ILE A 242 1.49 -16.43 10.85
CA ILE A 242 2.47 -15.38 11.13
C ILE A 242 3.70 -15.53 10.21
N LEU A 243 4.19 -16.77 10.04
CA LEU A 243 5.38 -17.07 9.25
C LEU A 243 5.22 -16.75 7.76
N SER A 244 4.01 -16.87 7.20
CA SER A 244 3.72 -16.60 5.78
C SER A 244 3.63 -15.11 5.42
N LEU A 245 3.57 -14.22 6.40
CA LEU A 245 3.36 -12.79 6.17
C LEU A 245 4.60 -12.10 5.59
N PRO A 246 4.46 -10.98 4.85
CA PRO A 246 5.62 -10.20 4.43
C PRO A 246 6.31 -9.52 5.63
N ILE A 247 7.61 -9.23 5.49
CA ILE A 247 8.33 -8.34 6.43
C ILE A 247 7.58 -7.00 6.50
N GLY A 248 7.45 -6.45 7.71
CA GLY A 248 6.76 -5.18 7.94
C GLY A 248 5.24 -5.29 8.02
N ALA A 249 4.67 -6.50 7.93
CA ALA A 249 3.24 -6.70 8.19
C ALA A 249 2.88 -6.27 9.62
N LYS A 250 1.87 -5.40 9.76
CA LYS A 250 1.33 -4.91 11.04
C LYS A 250 -0.20 -4.99 11.04
N PHE A 251 -0.78 -5.67 12.03
CA PHE A 251 -2.22 -5.88 12.11
C PHE A 251 -2.65 -6.30 13.52
N MET A 252 -3.94 -6.11 13.82
CA MET A 252 -4.58 -6.68 15.01
C MET A 252 -4.87 -8.16 14.80
N CYS A 253 -4.63 -8.97 15.82
CA CYS A 253 -4.85 -10.40 15.77
C CYS A 253 -5.56 -10.92 17.01
N VAL A 254 -6.25 -12.04 16.84
CA VAL A 254 -6.90 -12.79 17.91
C VAL A 254 -6.48 -14.25 17.84
N GLN A 255 -6.35 -14.87 19.01
CA GLN A 255 -6.13 -16.30 19.12
C GLN A 255 -7.35 -17.09 18.62
N SER A 256 -7.12 -18.17 17.86
CA SER A 256 -8.17 -19.06 17.35
C SER A 256 -7.69 -20.52 17.27
N GLY A 257 -8.59 -21.46 17.07
CA GLY A 257 -8.26 -22.87 16.80
C GLY A 257 -7.45 -23.60 17.87
N GLY A 258 -7.46 -23.12 19.12
CA GLY A 258 -6.68 -23.71 20.23
C GLY A 258 -5.18 -23.37 20.23
N TYR A 259 -4.68 -22.65 19.22
CA TYR A 259 -3.34 -22.06 19.22
C TYR A 259 -3.18 -21.13 20.41
N GLN A 260 -1.97 -20.96 20.97
CA GLN A 260 -1.74 -20.11 22.15
C GLN A 260 -0.81 -18.96 21.79
N LEU A 261 -1.34 -17.74 21.83
CA LEU A 261 -0.55 -16.52 21.79
C LEU A 261 -0.15 -16.11 23.21
N PRO A 262 0.86 -15.24 23.40
CA PRO A 262 1.23 -14.74 24.74
C PRO A 262 0.06 -14.08 25.47
N ILE A 263 -0.83 -13.46 24.70
CA ILE A 263 -2.14 -12.96 25.10
C ILE A 263 -3.10 -13.18 23.94
N SER A 264 -4.37 -13.45 24.27
CA SER A 264 -5.37 -13.83 23.28
C SER A 264 -5.74 -12.73 22.27
N TYR A 265 -5.33 -11.49 22.52
CA TYR A 265 -5.69 -10.32 21.73
C TYR A 265 -4.59 -9.26 21.73
N GLY A 266 -4.12 -8.83 20.56
CA GLY A 266 -3.10 -7.78 20.45
C GLY A 266 -2.70 -7.45 19.02
N TYR A 267 -1.55 -6.80 18.85
CA TYR A 267 -0.97 -6.48 17.55
C TYR A 267 0.26 -7.34 17.31
N ILE A 268 0.45 -7.78 16.07
CA ILE A 268 1.69 -8.39 15.61
C ILE A 268 2.36 -7.47 14.61
N GLU A 269 3.68 -7.34 14.76
CA GLU A 269 4.57 -6.76 13.75
C GLU A 269 5.63 -7.78 13.35
N LYS A 270 5.73 -8.05 12.05
CA LYS A 270 6.76 -8.93 11.51
C LYS A 270 8.04 -8.14 11.20
N ILE A 271 9.15 -8.52 11.82
CA ILE A 271 10.41 -7.75 11.79
C ILE A 271 11.36 -8.32 10.75
N CYS A 272 11.48 -9.64 10.68
CA CYS A 272 12.31 -10.30 9.70
C CYS A 272 11.63 -11.56 9.15
N ASN A 273 11.94 -11.87 7.90
CA ASN A 273 11.61 -13.16 7.31
C ASN A 273 12.75 -14.13 7.57
N ARG A 274 12.40 -15.42 7.42
CA ARG A 274 13.35 -16.49 7.16
C ARG A 274 14.25 -16.06 5.99
N ASP A 275 15.53 -15.83 6.26
CA ASP A 275 16.56 -15.89 5.23
C ASP A 275 17.80 -16.63 5.76
N ILE A 276 18.27 -17.55 4.92
CA ILE A 276 19.50 -18.34 4.91
C ILE A 276 20.13 -18.57 6.30
N GLY A 277 19.53 -19.50 7.04
CA GLY A 277 20.23 -20.20 8.12
C GLY A 277 20.22 -19.52 9.49
N GLN A 278 19.03 -19.33 10.07
CA GLN A 278 18.69 -19.62 11.50
C GLN A 278 17.84 -18.54 12.24
N GLY A 279 16.72 -18.04 11.67
CA GLY A 279 15.74 -17.36 12.53
C GLY A 279 14.55 -16.70 11.86
N PHE A 280 13.42 -16.72 12.56
CA PHE A 280 12.26 -15.85 12.36
C PHE A 280 12.11 -14.94 13.58
N GLY A 281 11.66 -13.69 13.39
CA GLY A 281 11.46 -12.72 14.47
C GLY A 281 10.23 -11.83 14.24
N CYS A 282 9.38 -11.72 15.26
CA CYS A 282 8.26 -10.79 15.32
C CYS A 282 8.13 -10.14 16.70
N MET A 283 7.41 -9.03 16.75
CA MET A 283 6.97 -8.39 17.99
C MET A 283 5.47 -8.56 18.15
N PHE A 284 5.05 -8.79 19.39
CA PHE A 284 3.65 -8.82 19.79
C PHE A 284 3.40 -7.76 20.84
N TYR A 285 2.45 -6.87 20.59
CA TYR A 285 2.06 -5.78 21.47
C TYR A 285 0.70 -6.06 22.07
N SER A 286 0.53 -5.85 23.36
CA SER A 286 -0.81 -5.92 23.95
C SER A 286 -1.67 -4.71 23.63
N TYR A 287 -2.95 -4.94 23.31
CA TYR A 287 -3.91 -3.87 23.05
C TYR A 287 -4.26 -3.02 24.29
N GLN A 288 -4.28 -3.64 25.48
CA GLN A 288 -4.75 -3.01 26.72
C GLN A 288 -3.77 -3.11 27.89
N SER A 289 -2.54 -3.55 27.64
CA SER A 289 -1.48 -3.55 28.66
C SER A 289 -0.20 -2.94 28.13
N SER A 290 0.75 -2.62 29.02
CA SER A 290 2.10 -2.18 28.63
C SER A 290 3.04 -3.38 28.40
N ARG A 291 2.51 -4.49 27.87
CA ARG A 291 3.27 -5.74 27.70
C ARG A 291 3.67 -5.93 26.25
N LEU A 292 4.88 -6.42 26.10
CA LEU A 292 5.54 -6.60 24.82
C LEU A 292 6.22 -7.95 24.81
N TRP A 293 6.08 -8.69 23.71
CA TRP A 293 6.76 -9.96 23.53
C TRP A 293 7.57 -9.95 22.25
N TYR A 294 8.73 -10.60 22.32
CA TYR A 294 9.52 -11.00 21.19
C TYR A 294 9.20 -12.46 20.85
N GLY A 295 8.68 -12.70 19.65
CA GLY A 295 8.42 -14.02 19.10
C GLY A 295 9.55 -14.44 18.18
N TYR A 296 10.11 -15.63 18.38
CA TYR A 296 11.13 -16.17 17.50
C TYR A 296 10.96 -17.66 17.26
N LYS A 297 11.47 -18.15 16.14
CA LYS A 297 11.52 -19.59 15.81
C LYS A 297 12.87 -19.92 15.20
N MET A 298 13.66 -20.76 15.88
CA MET A 298 14.88 -21.36 15.34
C MET A 298 14.51 -22.60 14.50
N ASN A 299 15.44 -23.09 13.67
CA ASN A 299 15.22 -24.31 12.86
C ASN A 299 14.97 -25.56 13.72
N THR A 300 15.49 -25.56 14.95
CA THR A 300 15.29 -26.63 15.94
C THR A 300 13.94 -26.54 16.65
N ASP A 301 13.27 -25.38 16.58
CA ASP A 301 12.02 -25.17 17.28
C ASP A 301 10.85 -25.71 16.46
N SER A 302 10.06 -26.59 17.08
CA SER A 302 8.82 -27.09 16.46
C SER A 302 7.75 -26.00 16.33
N ARG A 303 7.82 -24.95 17.16
CA ARG A 303 6.80 -23.89 17.27
C ARG A 303 7.42 -22.51 17.48
N LEU A 304 6.65 -21.46 17.27
CA LEU A 304 7.04 -20.11 17.65
C LEU A 304 7.18 -19.99 19.18
N VAL A 305 8.33 -19.48 19.63
CA VAL A 305 8.64 -19.25 21.04
C VAL A 305 8.44 -17.79 21.36
N TRP A 306 7.80 -17.50 22.49
CA TRP A 306 7.52 -16.14 22.94
C TRP A 306 8.29 -15.81 24.21
N LYS A 307 8.93 -14.64 24.23
CA LYS A 307 9.62 -14.08 25.41
C LYS A 307 9.05 -12.71 25.71
N GLU A 308 8.57 -12.52 26.93
CA GLU A 308 8.14 -11.20 27.38
C GLU A 308 9.37 -10.30 27.54
N ILE A 309 9.29 -9.09 27.01
CA ILE A 309 10.30 -8.05 27.19
C ILE A 309 10.03 -7.38 28.53
N ILE A 310 11.09 -7.24 29.35
CA ILE A 310 11.00 -6.54 30.63
C ILE A 310 10.95 -5.03 30.36
N THR A 311 9.90 -4.38 30.87
CA THR A 311 9.67 -2.94 30.84
C THR A 311 9.67 -2.38 32.26
N THR A 312 9.75 -1.06 32.42
CA THR A 312 9.60 -0.40 33.72
C THR A 312 8.29 -0.75 34.41
N ASP A 313 7.25 -1.11 33.65
CA ASP A 313 5.94 -1.46 34.16
C ASP A 313 5.86 -2.91 34.70
N ASN A 314 6.64 -3.85 34.14
CA ASN A 314 6.60 -5.27 34.53
C ASN A 314 7.86 -5.77 35.27
N ILE A 315 8.91 -4.95 35.40
CA ILE A 315 10.16 -5.29 36.12
C ILE A 315 9.90 -5.74 37.56
N SER A 316 8.85 -5.17 38.15
CA SER A 316 8.33 -5.49 39.48
C SER A 316 7.94 -6.95 39.70
N ARG A 317 7.72 -7.73 38.64
CA ARG A 317 7.38 -9.16 38.69
C ARG A 317 8.60 -10.08 38.55
N HIS A 318 9.74 -9.52 38.15
CA HIS A 318 10.92 -10.28 37.75
C HIS A 318 12.14 -10.03 38.67
N ILE A 319 12.08 -9.03 39.54
CA ILE A 319 13.10 -8.78 40.57
C ILE A 319 12.44 -8.93 41.95
N GLU A 320 13.10 -9.63 42.88
CA GLU A 320 12.69 -9.70 44.28
C GLU A 320 12.63 -8.27 44.85
N LYS A 321 11.41 -7.79 45.14
CA LYS A 321 11.23 -6.48 45.75
C LYS A 321 11.66 -6.53 47.20
N THR A 322 12.76 -5.89 47.53
CA THR A 322 12.91 -5.34 48.88
C THR A 322 11.78 -4.33 49.10
N THR A 323 10.92 -4.59 50.07
CA THR A 323 9.75 -3.74 50.33
C THR A 323 10.20 -2.42 50.95
N VAL A 324 9.65 -1.30 50.49
CA VAL A 324 9.87 0.01 51.13
C VAL A 324 9.43 -0.07 52.58
N GLY A 325 10.30 0.33 53.50
CA GLY A 325 10.15 0.13 54.94
C GLY A 325 10.87 -1.10 55.50
N SER A 326 11.54 -1.92 54.67
CA SER A 326 12.34 -3.04 55.18
C SER A 326 13.49 -2.53 56.03
N ILE A 327 13.64 -3.05 57.26
CA ILE A 327 14.75 -2.72 58.16
C ILE A 327 15.65 -3.94 58.30
N GLN A 328 16.95 -3.77 58.04
CA GLN A 328 17.93 -4.85 58.04
C GLN A 328 19.27 -4.41 58.62
N LEU A 329 20.03 -5.38 59.12
CA LEU A 329 21.45 -5.22 59.42
C LEU A 329 22.26 -5.51 58.17
N LEU A 330 23.01 -4.52 57.68
CA LEU A 330 23.80 -4.63 56.46
C LEU A 330 25.31 -4.68 56.75
N PRO A 331 26.10 -5.44 55.97
CA PRO A 331 27.54 -5.59 56.16
C PRO A 331 28.35 -4.41 55.61
N PHE A 332 27.72 -3.27 55.38
CA PHE A 332 28.33 -2.07 54.80
C PHE A 332 28.52 -1.00 55.87
N ARG A 333 29.49 -0.10 55.68
CA ARG A 333 29.65 1.09 56.54
C ARG A 333 28.48 2.05 56.30
N LYS A 334 28.21 2.94 57.27
CA LYS A 334 27.17 3.98 57.17
C LYS A 334 27.21 4.76 55.84
N ASN A 335 28.40 5.14 55.39
CA ASN A 335 28.58 5.98 54.19
C ASN A 335 28.74 5.17 52.90
N GLU A 336 28.63 3.84 52.97
CA GLU A 336 28.80 2.89 51.85
C GLU A 336 27.52 2.03 51.69
N LEU A 337 26.39 2.50 52.22
CA LEU A 337 25.11 1.80 52.08
C LEU A 337 24.69 1.74 50.59
N PRO A 338 24.15 0.61 50.11
CA PRO A 338 23.63 0.50 48.75
C PRO A 338 22.51 1.51 48.49
N VAL A 339 22.33 1.90 47.23
CA VAL A 339 21.27 2.84 46.81
C VAL A 339 19.91 2.38 47.34
N GLY A 340 19.12 3.32 47.84
CA GLY A 340 17.83 3.04 48.46
C GLY A 340 17.89 2.72 49.95
N TRP A 341 19.06 2.45 50.54
CA TRP A 341 19.22 2.16 51.97
C TRP A 341 19.72 3.35 52.77
N TYR A 342 19.10 3.60 53.91
CA TYR A 342 19.39 4.75 54.76
C TYR A 342 19.65 4.31 56.19
N PHE A 343 20.68 4.88 56.82
CA PHE A 343 21.09 4.53 58.18
C PHE A 343 20.02 4.91 59.21
N THR A 344 19.65 3.99 60.10
CA THR A 344 18.57 4.19 61.07
C THR A 344 19.01 4.89 62.36
N ASN A 345 19.42 6.14 62.22
CA ASN A 345 19.95 6.98 63.31
C ASN A 345 19.03 8.15 63.70
N GLY A 346 17.80 8.19 63.21
CA GLY A 346 16.89 9.31 63.47
C GLY A 346 17.14 10.57 62.64
N ASP A 347 18.00 10.53 61.60
CA ASP A 347 18.22 11.68 60.71
C ASP A 347 16.90 12.19 60.12
N LYS A 348 16.80 13.51 59.91
CA LYS A 348 15.58 14.20 59.48
C LYS A 348 15.67 14.62 58.02
N TYR A 349 14.58 14.41 57.28
CA TYR A 349 14.42 14.85 55.90
C TYR A 349 13.25 15.82 55.78
N SER A 350 13.34 16.77 54.86
CA SER A 350 12.19 17.62 54.49
C SER A 350 11.05 16.75 53.96
N LEU A 351 9.79 17.02 54.32
CA LEU A 351 8.62 16.32 53.76
C LEU A 351 8.54 16.42 52.23
N THR A 352 9.17 17.43 51.63
CA THR A 352 9.19 17.63 50.19
C THR A 352 10.31 16.89 49.47
N SER A 353 11.32 16.37 50.20
CA SER A 353 12.39 15.59 49.59
C SER A 353 11.90 14.20 49.15
N VAL A 354 12.67 13.54 48.30
CA VAL A 354 12.35 12.16 47.87
C VAL A 354 12.27 11.22 49.08
N GLN A 355 13.21 11.34 50.03
CA GLN A 355 13.21 10.60 51.30
C GLN A 355 12.00 10.90 52.17
N GLY A 356 11.66 12.19 52.31
CA GLY A 356 10.50 12.59 53.11
C GLY A 356 9.20 12.03 52.56
N LYS A 357 9.02 12.05 51.23
CA LYS A 357 7.84 11.46 50.57
C LYS A 357 7.77 9.94 50.76
N ALA A 358 8.90 9.24 50.56
CA ALA A 358 8.97 7.79 50.76
C ALA A 358 8.64 7.39 52.21
N LEU A 359 9.25 8.05 53.20
CA LEU A 359 8.95 7.83 54.62
C LEU A 359 7.50 8.16 54.97
N ASN A 360 6.97 9.27 54.44
CA ASN A 360 5.61 9.68 54.77
C ASN A 360 4.55 8.74 54.16
N SER A 361 4.87 8.04 53.07
CA SER A 361 4.01 7.04 52.43
C SER A 361 3.84 5.74 53.25
N LEU A 362 4.72 5.49 54.23
CA LEU A 362 4.59 4.34 55.13
C LEU A 362 3.32 4.45 55.97
N SER A 363 2.77 3.29 56.35
CA SER A 363 1.53 3.23 57.12
C SER A 363 1.64 3.97 58.46
N ILE A 364 0.51 4.44 58.97
CA ILE A 364 0.45 5.14 60.27
C ILE A 364 0.95 4.23 61.40
N SER A 365 0.59 2.95 61.37
CA SER A 365 1.06 1.95 62.34
C SER A 365 2.58 1.78 62.28
N PHE A 366 3.15 1.58 61.09
CA PHE A 366 4.60 1.45 60.92
C PHE A 366 5.34 2.67 61.46
N LYS A 367 4.84 3.87 61.14
CA LYS A 367 5.46 5.11 61.62
C LYS A 367 5.41 5.22 63.15
N THR A 368 4.29 4.84 63.76
CA THR A 368 4.14 4.81 65.22
C THR A 368 5.11 3.81 65.86
N ASP A 369 5.14 2.57 65.37
CA ASP A 369 5.95 1.49 65.93
C ASP A 369 7.45 1.82 65.87
N TRP A 370 7.92 2.41 64.76
CA TRP A 370 9.33 2.71 64.55
C TRP A 370 9.73 4.15 64.93
N GLY A 371 8.86 4.89 65.62
CA GLY A 371 9.17 6.23 66.10
C GLY A 371 9.39 7.27 65.01
N ILE A 372 8.85 7.07 63.81
CA ILE A 372 8.88 8.02 62.69
C ILE A 372 7.81 9.08 62.91
N LYS A 373 8.22 10.33 63.06
CA LYS A 373 7.35 11.46 63.38
C LYS A 373 7.57 12.62 62.43
N VAL A 374 6.48 13.32 62.12
CA VAL A 374 6.53 14.58 61.38
C VAL A 374 6.55 15.73 62.37
N ILE A 375 7.61 16.54 62.34
CA ILE A 375 7.79 17.71 63.20
C ILE A 375 8.35 18.85 62.35
N ASN A 376 7.71 20.03 62.39
CA ASN A 376 8.17 21.25 61.70
C ASN A 376 8.54 21.01 60.21
N ASN A 377 7.64 20.39 59.45
CA ASN A 377 7.81 20.06 58.02
C ASN A 377 8.99 19.11 57.70
N THR A 378 9.52 18.42 58.71
CA THR A 378 10.53 17.36 58.56
C THR A 378 10.00 16.04 59.11
N ILE A 379 10.52 14.93 58.59
CA ILE A 379 10.22 13.56 59.03
C ILE A 379 11.52 12.83 59.35
N ASN A 380 11.59 12.11 60.47
CA ASN A 380 12.79 11.37 60.86
C ASN A 380 12.81 9.94 60.33
N LEU A 381 14.01 9.40 60.10
CA LEU A 381 14.23 7.97 60.00
C LEU A 381 13.94 7.29 61.34
N PRO A 382 13.69 5.96 61.37
CA PRO A 382 13.78 5.19 62.61
C PRO A 382 15.13 5.41 63.31
N ASN A 383 15.13 5.25 64.63
CA ASN A 383 16.35 5.28 65.43
C ASN A 383 16.52 3.95 66.16
N LEU A 384 17.50 3.14 65.74
CA LEU A 384 17.85 1.87 66.39
C LEU A 384 18.95 2.02 67.46
N PHE A 385 19.14 3.24 67.97
CA PHE A 385 20.06 3.53 69.06
C PHE A 385 19.27 4.00 70.29
N HIS A 386 19.57 3.39 71.43
CA HIS A 386 19.06 3.79 72.73
C HIS A 386 19.60 5.17 73.13
N SER A 387 19.01 5.80 74.15
CA SER A 387 19.33 7.18 74.56
C SER A 387 20.78 7.36 75.04
N ASP A 388 21.43 6.28 75.48
CA ASP A 388 22.83 6.20 75.87
C ASP A 388 23.79 5.92 74.70
N GLY A 389 23.26 5.82 73.47
CA GLY A 389 24.03 5.60 72.24
C GLY A 389 24.27 4.13 71.88
N ARG A 390 23.81 3.18 72.69
CA ARG A 390 23.96 1.74 72.40
C ARG A 390 22.97 1.28 71.33
N GLY A 391 23.42 0.44 70.41
CA GLY A 391 22.56 -0.12 69.37
C GLY A 391 21.64 -1.20 69.93
N VAL A 392 20.39 -1.26 69.46
CA VAL A 392 19.44 -2.30 69.90
C VAL A 392 19.61 -3.59 69.11
N PHE A 393 19.45 -4.74 69.78
CA PHE A 393 19.34 -6.02 69.10
C PHE A 393 17.91 -6.24 68.58
N LEU A 394 17.80 -6.57 67.29
CA LEU A 394 16.53 -6.95 66.70
C LEU A 394 16.19 -8.40 67.05
N ARG A 395 14.98 -8.63 67.56
CA ARG A 395 14.45 -9.95 67.89
C ARG A 395 12.96 -10.06 67.59
N SER A 396 12.48 -11.29 67.37
CA SER A 396 11.08 -11.56 67.04
C SER A 396 10.11 -11.06 68.11
N VAL A 397 8.98 -10.52 67.70
CA VAL A 397 7.82 -10.24 68.57
C VAL A 397 7.28 -11.52 69.23
N ASP A 398 6.60 -11.40 70.36
CA ASP A 398 5.89 -12.52 70.99
C ASP A 398 4.37 -12.52 70.69
N GLY A 399 3.89 -11.49 69.99
CA GLY A 399 2.50 -11.30 69.61
C GLY A 399 1.58 -10.82 70.74
N ILE A 400 2.09 -10.65 71.96
CA ILE A 400 1.30 -10.27 73.14
C ILE A 400 1.95 -9.06 73.83
N SER A 401 3.06 -9.29 74.55
CA SER A 401 3.72 -8.29 75.40
C SER A 401 4.84 -7.54 74.69
N ARG A 402 5.51 -8.18 73.73
CA ARG A 402 6.52 -7.59 72.85
C ARG A 402 5.95 -7.44 71.45
N GLN A 403 5.54 -6.22 71.13
CA GLN A 403 5.05 -5.81 69.83
C GLN A 403 6.18 -5.20 68.97
N VAL A 404 5.89 -4.94 67.69
CA VAL A 404 6.84 -4.28 66.77
C VAL A 404 7.23 -2.91 67.34
N GLY A 405 8.53 -2.60 67.30
CA GLY A 405 9.04 -1.31 67.79
C GLY A 405 9.23 -1.21 69.32
N HIS A 406 8.76 -2.19 70.10
CA HIS A 406 8.91 -2.17 71.56
C HIS A 406 10.34 -2.48 71.99
N ILE A 407 10.97 -1.55 72.73
CA ILE A 407 12.31 -1.72 73.30
C ILE A 407 12.21 -2.50 74.62
N GLN A 408 13.10 -3.48 74.82
CA GLN A 408 13.27 -4.16 76.09
C GLN A 408 14.65 -3.80 76.65
N ASP A 409 14.71 -3.42 77.92
CA ASP A 409 15.98 -3.14 78.60
C ASP A 409 16.80 -4.41 78.84
N ASP A 410 18.07 -4.22 79.15
CA ASP A 410 19.01 -5.30 79.41
C ASP A 410 18.55 -6.17 80.57
N ALA A 411 18.56 -7.49 80.36
CA ALA A 411 18.26 -8.47 81.38
C ALA A 411 19.25 -9.63 81.31
N ILE A 412 19.79 -10.00 82.48
CA ILE A 412 20.56 -11.23 82.67
C ILE A 412 19.69 -12.32 83.32
N ARG A 413 20.12 -13.57 83.16
CA ARG A 413 19.59 -14.67 83.97
C ARG A 413 20.06 -14.52 85.42
N ASN A 414 19.30 -15.10 86.35
CA ASN A 414 19.64 -15.09 87.77
C ASN A 414 21.04 -15.71 88.02
N ILE A 415 21.83 -15.07 88.90
CA ILE A 415 23.15 -15.54 89.32
C ILE A 415 23.03 -16.02 90.77
N ASN A 416 23.33 -17.29 91.00
CA ASN A 416 23.23 -17.91 92.33
C ASN A 416 24.60 -18.10 92.99
N GLY A 417 24.62 -17.99 94.30
CA GLY A 417 25.75 -18.39 95.13
C GLY A 417 25.27 -18.85 96.51
N VAL A 418 26.06 -19.69 97.16
CA VAL A 418 25.72 -20.26 98.47
C VAL A 418 26.88 -20.04 99.44
N ILE A 419 26.54 -19.70 100.68
CA ILE A 419 27.47 -19.62 101.80
C ILE A 419 26.99 -20.59 102.86
N ASN A 420 27.82 -21.58 103.18
CA ASN A 420 27.56 -22.53 104.25
C ASN A 420 28.56 -22.33 105.38
N ASN A 421 28.07 -22.23 106.62
CA ASN A 421 28.89 -22.29 107.82
C ASN A 421 28.90 -23.74 108.32
N VAL A 422 30.05 -24.41 108.25
CA VAL A 422 30.22 -25.75 108.83
C VAL A 422 31.04 -25.61 110.11
N SER A 423 30.42 -25.89 111.26
CA SER A 423 31.13 -26.00 112.53
C SER A 423 31.73 -27.40 112.64
N ASP A 424 33.05 -27.48 112.83
CA ASP A 424 33.76 -28.77 112.85
C ASP A 424 33.86 -29.38 114.26
N GLY A 425 32.92 -29.07 115.17
CA GLY A 425 32.87 -29.64 116.53
C GLY A 425 34.13 -29.44 117.41
N ARG A 426 35.20 -28.81 116.91
CA ARG A 426 36.48 -28.55 117.59
C ARG A 426 36.80 -27.05 117.65
N GLY A 427 35.77 -26.20 117.58
CA GLY A 427 35.90 -24.75 117.66
C GLY A 427 36.38 -24.07 116.38
N GLY A 428 36.57 -24.81 115.27
CA GLY A 428 36.85 -24.25 113.95
C GLY A 428 35.55 -24.04 113.15
N SER A 429 35.40 -22.88 112.51
CA SER A 429 34.31 -22.61 111.55
C SER A 429 34.90 -22.48 110.15
N ASN A 430 34.64 -23.46 109.28
CA ASN A 430 35.02 -23.39 107.87
C ASN A 430 33.85 -22.83 107.04
N VAL A 431 34.07 -21.67 106.42
CA VAL A 431 33.09 -21.08 105.50
C VAL A 431 33.29 -21.70 104.12
N ILE A 432 32.32 -22.52 103.68
CA ILE A 432 32.30 -23.09 102.34
C ILE A 432 31.41 -22.20 101.48
N SER A 433 32.02 -21.48 100.55
CA SER A 433 31.34 -20.61 99.58
C SER A 433 31.39 -21.21 98.18
N SER A 434 30.32 -21.10 97.41
CA SER A 434 30.28 -21.49 95.99
C SER A 434 29.42 -20.54 95.15
N GLY A 435 29.58 -20.61 93.82
CA GLY A 435 28.91 -19.72 92.88
C GLY A 435 29.53 -18.32 92.88
N ALA A 436 28.71 -17.27 92.87
CA ALA A 436 29.19 -15.89 92.88
C ALA A 436 29.85 -15.44 94.19
N PHE A 437 29.93 -16.32 95.19
CA PHE A 437 30.60 -16.06 96.46
C PHE A 437 31.91 -16.83 96.57
N LYS A 438 32.96 -16.15 97.06
CA LYS A 438 34.25 -16.76 97.39
C LYS A 438 34.79 -16.25 98.72
N THR A 439 35.25 -17.16 99.57
CA THR A 439 36.05 -16.83 100.75
C THR A 439 37.47 -16.48 100.31
N THR A 440 37.87 -15.23 100.47
CA THR A 440 39.13 -14.70 99.91
C THR A 440 40.23 -14.50 100.96
N LYS A 441 39.87 -14.35 102.25
CA LYS A 441 40.82 -14.19 103.35
C LYS A 441 40.29 -14.82 104.64
N ALA A 442 41.14 -15.57 105.35
CA ALA A 442 40.85 -16.04 106.70
C ALA A 442 41.70 -15.23 107.69
N ILE A 443 41.05 -14.44 108.55
CA ILE A 443 41.70 -13.69 109.63
C ILE A 443 41.53 -14.47 110.92
N LYS A 444 42.64 -14.87 111.56
CA LYS A 444 42.64 -15.51 112.88
C LYS A 444 42.70 -14.42 113.95
N GLY A 445 41.65 -14.29 114.76
CA GLY A 445 41.63 -13.43 115.94
C GLY A 445 41.74 -14.24 117.23
N HIS A 446 42.48 -13.72 118.21
CA HIS A 446 42.45 -14.24 119.59
C HIS A 446 41.30 -13.60 120.36
N GLN A 447 40.51 -14.40 121.09
CA GLN A 447 39.57 -13.88 122.09
C GLN A 447 40.23 -13.90 123.47
N ASN A 448 40.07 -12.84 124.25
CA ASN A 448 40.56 -12.79 125.63
C ASN A 448 39.71 -13.71 126.53
N GLY A 449 40.32 -14.71 127.16
CA GLY A 449 39.76 -15.43 128.31
C GLY A 449 39.40 -16.91 128.14
N THR A 450 39.49 -17.50 126.94
CA THR A 450 39.18 -18.93 126.71
C THR A 450 40.14 -19.54 125.68
N SER A 451 40.59 -20.79 125.87
CA SER A 451 41.46 -21.52 124.93
C SER A 451 40.74 -21.87 123.62
N GLY A 452 40.69 -20.93 122.66
CA GLY A 452 40.17 -21.15 121.32
C GLY A 452 40.43 -19.96 120.36
N TYR A 453 40.70 -20.25 119.07
CA TYR A 453 40.85 -19.25 118.01
C TYR A 453 39.47 -18.93 117.40
N THR A 454 39.15 -17.66 117.13
CA THR A 454 37.98 -17.30 116.29
C THR A 454 38.44 -16.95 114.89
N GLN A 455 37.86 -17.62 113.88
CA GLN A 455 38.15 -17.37 112.47
C GLN A 455 37.08 -16.44 111.89
N VAL A 456 37.49 -15.27 111.42
CA VAL A 456 36.63 -14.36 110.66
C VAL A 456 37.07 -14.43 109.20
N SER A 457 36.16 -14.80 108.32
CA SER A 457 36.44 -14.94 106.88
C SER A 457 35.89 -13.74 106.11
N GLU A 458 36.70 -13.17 105.23
CA GLU A 458 36.23 -12.19 104.24
C GLU A 458 35.50 -12.93 103.13
N LEU A 459 34.26 -12.50 102.88
CA LEU A 459 33.39 -13.04 101.84
C LEU A 459 33.28 -12.00 100.72
N THR A 460 33.67 -12.39 99.52
CA THR A 460 33.54 -11.54 98.34
C THR A 460 32.41 -12.05 97.46
N PHE A 461 31.47 -11.17 97.11
CA PHE A 461 30.57 -11.38 95.99
C PHE A 461 31.22 -10.83 94.72
N ASP A 462 31.37 -11.68 93.71
CA ASP A 462 31.78 -11.27 92.37
C ASP A 462 31.12 -12.17 91.34
N ALA A 463 30.31 -11.56 90.46
CA ALA A 463 29.65 -12.26 89.37
C ALA A 463 30.66 -12.92 88.41
N SER A 464 31.88 -12.36 88.30
CA SER A 464 32.97 -12.87 87.46
C SER A 464 33.36 -14.32 87.77
N PHE A 465 33.04 -14.80 88.98
CA PHE A 465 33.29 -16.18 89.39
C PHE A 465 32.41 -17.20 88.66
N THR A 466 31.29 -16.78 88.07
CA THR A 466 30.32 -17.67 87.41
C THR A 466 30.01 -17.31 85.97
N VAL A 467 30.15 -16.04 85.60
CA VAL A 467 29.86 -15.53 84.27
C VAL A 467 30.86 -14.45 83.87
N PRO A 468 31.18 -14.27 82.57
CA PRO A 468 31.96 -13.12 82.11
C PRO A 468 31.24 -11.81 82.45
N THR A 469 31.99 -10.81 82.91
CA THR A 469 31.47 -9.48 83.27
C THR A 469 32.05 -8.39 82.37
N ALA A 470 31.26 -7.35 82.13
CA ALA A 470 31.62 -6.14 81.41
C ALA A 470 30.65 -5.01 81.81
N GLU A 471 30.94 -3.77 81.39
CA GLU A 471 30.05 -2.60 81.60
C GLU A 471 28.66 -2.75 80.96
N GLU A 472 28.50 -3.69 80.01
CA GLU A 472 27.22 -4.00 79.38
C GLU A 472 27.07 -5.52 79.23
N ASN A 473 25.87 -6.01 79.53
CA ASN A 473 25.51 -7.40 79.28
C ASN A 473 25.30 -7.65 77.80
N ARG A 474 26.20 -8.42 77.18
CA ARG A 474 26.11 -8.77 75.76
C ARG A 474 26.65 -10.18 75.49
N PRO A 475 26.00 -10.94 74.61
CA PRO A 475 26.62 -12.12 74.02
C PRO A 475 27.75 -11.69 73.06
N LEU A 476 28.59 -12.65 72.66
CA LEU A 476 29.54 -12.45 71.56
C LEU A 476 28.77 -11.98 70.31
N ASN A 477 29.21 -10.88 69.69
CA ASN A 477 28.53 -10.26 68.56
C ASN A 477 29.51 -9.62 67.57
N MET A 478 29.01 -9.26 66.38
CA MET A 478 29.74 -8.55 65.34
C MET A 478 28.89 -7.38 64.83
N GLY A 479 29.51 -6.22 64.60
CA GLY A 479 28.82 -5.01 64.19
C GLY A 479 28.34 -5.05 62.74
N MET A 480 27.11 -4.58 62.52
CA MET A 480 26.50 -4.37 61.21
C MET A 480 25.71 -3.05 61.24
N THR A 481 25.49 -2.44 60.08
CA THR A 481 24.80 -1.15 59.98
C THR A 481 23.29 -1.36 59.87
N PRO A 482 22.48 -0.93 60.85
CA PRO A 482 21.03 -0.98 60.74
C PRO A 482 20.53 0.08 59.74
N ALA A 483 19.85 -0.37 58.69
CA ALA A 483 19.37 0.49 57.61
C ALA A 483 17.91 0.19 57.25
N ILE A 484 17.21 1.22 56.76
CA ILE A 484 15.86 1.13 56.20
C ILE A 484 15.90 1.32 54.67
N TYR A 485 15.17 0.48 53.94
CA TYR A 485 15.03 0.62 52.49
C TYR A 485 13.89 1.56 52.13
N LEU A 486 14.18 2.64 51.40
CA LEU A 486 13.22 3.60 50.87
C LEU A 486 13.02 3.48 49.35
N GLY A 487 13.86 2.72 48.65
CA GLY A 487 13.75 2.47 47.21
C GLY A 487 14.07 3.66 46.31
N ILE A 488 14.82 4.64 46.83
CA ILE A 488 15.12 5.93 46.20
C ILE A 488 16.56 6.39 46.39
#